data_AF-A0A348B605-F1
#
_entry.id   AF-A0A348B605-F1
#
_cell.length_a   1.000
_cell.length_b   1.000
_cell.length_c   1.000
_cell.angle_alpha   90.00
_cell.angle_beta   90.00
_cell.angle_gamma   90.00
#
_symmetry.space_group_name_H-M   'P 1'
#
loop_
_entity.id
_entity.type
_entity.pdbx_description
1 polymer ?
#
loop_
_entity_poly.entity_id
_entity_poly.type
_entity_poly.pdbx_seq_one_letter_code
_entity_poly.pdbx_strand_id
1 'polypeptide(L)'
;MILYAESKYLVTERESKVSELPIGREVQFSVGEMSARYFGGILHNSPKEDKDEVIVKGRRVVWAFEAKMGEITRGEASDGLKKVGGASEKVGFVSLRGRPPDGYGDLSLGPEDLIRIAEELSKREVIFSQDGGG
;
A
#
# COMPACT_ATOMS: atom_id res chain seq x y z
N MET A 1 -4.37 -8.74 -10.48
CA MET A 1 -3.23 -8.55 -9.57
C MET A 1 -1.98 -8.85 -10.37
N ILE A 2 -1.05 -7.89 -10.47
CA ILE A 2 0.29 -8.10 -11.04
C ILE A 2 1.23 -8.14 -9.84
N LEU A 3 2.09 -9.14 -9.71
CA LEU A 3 3.03 -9.22 -8.59
C LEU A 3 4.12 -8.14 -8.72
N TYR A 4 4.70 -7.69 -7.60
CA TYR A 4 5.81 -6.73 -7.64
C TYR A 4 6.98 -7.28 -8.45
N ALA A 5 7.26 -8.58 -8.33
CA ALA A 5 8.30 -9.25 -9.10
C ALA A 5 8.03 -9.22 -10.61
N GLU A 6 6.77 -9.43 -11.02
CA GLU A 6 6.36 -9.35 -12.43
C GLU A 6 6.48 -7.91 -12.94
N SER A 7 6.01 -6.93 -12.15
CA SER A 7 6.06 -5.51 -12.49
C SER A 7 7.50 -4.98 -12.63
N LYS A 8 8.40 -5.38 -11.72
CA LYS A 8 9.76 -4.84 -11.65
C LYS A 8 10.78 -5.61 -12.46
N TYR A 9 10.73 -6.94 -12.41
CA TYR A 9 11.75 -7.78 -13.03
C TYR A 9 11.30 -8.33 -14.38
N LEU A 10 10.11 -7.96 -14.86
CA LEU A 10 9.51 -8.51 -16.09
C LEU A 10 9.53 -10.04 -16.09
N VAL A 11 9.42 -10.63 -14.88
CA VAL A 11 9.36 -12.08 -14.71
C VAL A 11 8.06 -12.52 -15.37
N THR A 12 8.17 -13.01 -16.60
CA THR A 12 7.15 -13.85 -17.21
C THR A 12 7.41 -15.28 -16.75
N GLU A 13 6.41 -16.16 -16.85
CA GLU A 13 6.40 -17.53 -16.28
C GLU A 13 7.63 -18.42 -16.59
N ARG A 14 8.61 -17.96 -17.38
CA ARG A 14 9.87 -18.66 -17.62
C ARG A 14 11.09 -17.73 -17.53
N GLU A 15 12.07 -18.22 -16.75
CA GLU A 15 13.48 -17.82 -16.75
C GLU A 15 13.87 -16.48 -16.12
N SER A 16 13.54 -16.29 -14.85
CA SER A 16 14.38 -15.45 -13.98
C SER A 16 14.65 -16.20 -12.67
N LYS A 17 15.92 -16.56 -12.44
CA LYS A 17 16.38 -17.04 -11.12
C LYS A 17 16.38 -15.84 -10.17
N VAL A 18 15.22 -15.49 -9.65
CA VAL A 18 15.13 -14.60 -8.48
C VAL A 18 15.60 -15.43 -7.29
N SER A 19 16.82 -15.17 -6.80
CA SER A 19 17.44 -15.98 -5.74
C SER A 19 16.68 -15.93 -4.41
N GLU A 20 15.94 -14.83 -4.16
CA GLU A 20 15.00 -14.66 -3.06
C GLU A 20 13.85 -13.77 -3.52
N LEU A 21 12.61 -14.26 -3.45
CA LEU A 21 11.43 -13.43 -3.68
C LEU A 21 11.39 -12.37 -2.56
N PRO A 22 11.32 -11.06 -2.89
CA PRO A 22 11.30 -10.02 -1.87
C PRO A 22 9.90 -9.96 -1.25
N ILE A 23 9.54 -10.93 -0.42
CA ILE A 23 8.20 -11.08 0.18
C ILE A 23 7.76 -9.77 0.86
N GLY A 24 8.68 -9.07 1.52
CA GLY A 24 8.39 -7.75 2.11
C GLY A 24 7.89 -6.73 1.09
N ARG A 25 8.46 -6.70 -0.12
CA ARG A 25 8.03 -5.82 -1.22
C ARG A 25 6.69 -6.25 -1.82
N GLU A 26 6.45 -7.56 -1.96
CA GLU A 26 5.16 -8.08 -2.45
C GLU A 26 4.03 -7.71 -1.51
N VAL A 27 4.27 -7.83 -0.21
CA VAL A 27 3.33 -7.50 0.84
C VAL A 27 3.05 -6.00 0.86
N GLN A 28 4.11 -5.18 0.82
CA GLN A 28 4.02 -3.73 0.64
C GLN A 28 3.16 -3.38 -0.58
N PHE A 29 3.49 -3.91 -1.75
CA PHE A 29 2.75 -3.66 -2.98
C PHE A 29 1.26 -4.04 -2.85
N SER A 30 0.96 -5.20 -2.27
CA SER A 30 -0.42 -5.68 -2.07
C SER A 30 -1.22 -4.77 -1.12
N VAL A 31 -0.60 -4.31 -0.03
CA VAL A 31 -1.19 -3.35 0.91
C VAL A 31 -1.41 -2.00 0.22
N GLY A 32 -0.45 -1.54 -0.58
CA GLY A 32 -0.54 -0.33 -1.36
C GLY A 32 -1.67 -0.37 -2.38
N GLU A 33 -1.84 -1.47 -3.12
CA GLU A 33 -2.93 -1.65 -4.08
C GLU A 33 -4.29 -1.65 -3.38
N MET A 34 -4.41 -2.39 -2.28
CA MET A 34 -5.63 -2.41 -1.48
C MET A 34 -5.99 -1.00 -0.97
N SER A 35 -5.00 -0.27 -0.45
CA SER A 35 -5.18 1.09 0.04
C SER A 35 -5.57 2.05 -1.10
N ALA A 36 -4.91 1.98 -2.25
CA ALA A 36 -5.24 2.76 -3.44
C ALA A 36 -6.70 2.55 -3.86
N ARG A 37 -7.14 1.29 -3.93
CA ARG A 37 -8.54 0.95 -4.24
C ARG A 37 -9.51 1.49 -3.20
N TYR A 38 -9.20 1.34 -1.92
CA TYR A 38 -10.04 1.82 -0.83
C TYR A 38 -10.26 3.33 -0.87
N PHE A 39 -9.18 4.08 -1.07
CA PHE A 39 -9.21 5.55 -1.14
C PHE A 39 -9.58 6.10 -2.52
N GLY A 40 -9.86 5.23 -3.50
CA GLY A 40 -10.29 5.61 -4.85
C GLY A 40 -9.21 6.33 -5.64
N GLY A 41 -7.97 5.87 -5.55
CA GLY A 41 -6.83 6.36 -6.33
C GLY A 41 -6.07 5.22 -7.01
N ILE A 42 -4.90 5.53 -7.54
CA ILE A 42 -4.01 4.58 -8.21
C ILE A 42 -2.72 4.50 -7.39
N LEU A 43 -2.23 3.28 -7.17
CA LEU A 43 -0.92 3.07 -6.59
C LEU A 43 0.14 3.51 -7.59
N HIS A 44 1.00 4.44 -7.20
CA HIS A 44 2.18 4.79 -7.95
C HIS A 44 3.42 4.32 -7.17
N ASN A 45 4.22 3.48 -7.80
CA ASN A 45 5.47 2.97 -7.26
C ASN A 45 6.61 3.50 -8.14
N SER A 46 7.55 4.26 -7.57
CA SER A 46 8.72 4.73 -8.31
C SER A 46 9.86 3.75 -8.11
N PRO A 47 10.35 3.05 -9.16
CA PRO A 47 11.42 2.06 -9.01
C PRO A 47 12.78 2.67 -8.63
N LYS A 48 12.94 4.00 -8.76
CA LYS A 48 14.21 4.73 -8.55
C LYS A 48 14.30 5.38 -7.18
N GLU A 49 13.17 5.72 -6.60
CA GLU A 49 13.13 6.30 -5.26
C GLU A 49 12.68 5.20 -4.33
N ASP A 50 13.42 4.99 -3.24
CA ASP A 50 13.08 4.02 -2.18
C ASP A 50 11.91 4.57 -1.35
N LYS A 51 10.86 5.02 -2.06
CA LYS A 51 9.71 5.71 -1.50
C LYS A 51 8.56 4.75 -1.36
N ASP A 52 7.99 4.87 -0.18
CA ASP A 52 6.77 4.27 0.30
C ASP A 52 5.59 4.55 -0.65
N GLU A 53 4.64 3.62 -0.67
CA GLU A 53 3.52 3.56 -1.59
C GLU A 53 2.74 4.88 -1.63
N VAL A 54 2.63 5.52 -2.81
CA VAL A 54 1.84 6.74 -2.96
C VAL A 54 0.54 6.47 -3.70
N ILE A 55 -0.55 7.03 -3.19
CA ILE A 55 -1.85 7.00 -3.86
C ILE A 55 -2.05 8.33 -4.58
N VAL A 56 -2.21 8.24 -5.90
CA VAL A 56 -2.46 9.40 -6.75
C VAL A 56 -3.93 9.50 -7.16
N LYS A 57 -4.45 10.73 -7.24
CA LYS A 57 -5.72 11.05 -7.90
C LYS A 57 -5.47 12.09 -8.98
N GLY A 58 -5.60 11.68 -10.24
CA GLY A 58 -5.18 12.50 -11.37
C GLY A 58 -3.67 12.78 -11.32
N ARG A 59 -3.28 14.06 -11.19
CA ARG A 59 -1.86 14.48 -11.10
C ARG A 59 -1.38 14.75 -9.67
N ARG A 60 -2.24 14.59 -8.66
CA ARG A 60 -1.91 14.91 -7.26
C ARG A 60 -1.59 13.64 -6.48
N VAL A 61 -0.54 13.70 -5.68
CA VAL A 61 -0.22 12.69 -4.66
C VAL A 61 -1.07 12.99 -3.44
N VAL A 62 -2.11 12.19 -3.21
CA VAL A 62 -3.08 12.43 -2.14
C VAL A 62 -2.63 11.77 -0.85
N TRP A 63 -2.13 10.54 -0.94
CA TRP A 63 -1.59 9.82 0.21
C TRP A 63 -0.17 9.33 -0.05
N ALA A 64 0.67 9.35 0.98
CA ALA A 64 1.86 8.53 1.08
C ALA A 64 1.70 7.56 2.25
N PHE A 65 1.96 6.28 2.02
CA PHE A 65 1.82 5.21 3.01
C PHE A 65 3.14 4.50 3.23
N GLU A 66 3.68 4.58 4.44
CA GLU A 66 4.74 3.66 4.86
C GLU A 66 4.12 2.38 5.44
N ALA A 67 4.40 1.26 4.78
CA ALA A 67 3.93 -0.07 5.15
C ALA A 67 5.07 -0.97 5.64
N LYS A 68 4.91 -1.58 6.82
CA LYS A 68 5.84 -2.55 7.38
C LYS A 68 5.16 -3.86 7.75
N MET A 69 5.85 -4.97 7.51
CA MET A 69 5.43 -6.30 8.00
C MET A 69 5.51 -6.42 9.52
N GLY A 70 6.45 -5.69 10.15
CA GLY A 70 6.63 -5.64 11.59
C GLY A 70 5.89 -4.47 12.22
N GLU A 71 6.13 -4.28 13.52
CA GLU A 71 5.61 -3.11 14.25
C GLU A 71 6.23 -1.83 13.69
N ILE A 72 5.51 -0.71 13.84
CA ILE A 72 6.06 0.63 13.60
C ILE A 72 6.21 1.31 14.95
N THR A 73 7.44 1.66 15.31
CA THR A 73 7.72 2.40 16.54
C THR A 73 7.47 3.90 16.37
N ARG A 74 7.41 4.64 17.50
CA ARG A 74 7.28 6.11 17.46
C ARG A 74 8.43 6.80 16.73
N GLY A 75 9.65 6.27 16.85
CA GLY A 75 10.82 6.80 16.15
C GLY A 75 10.68 6.63 14.64
N GLU A 76 10.28 5.45 14.20
CA GLU A 76 10.06 5.15 12.78
C GLU A 76 8.91 5.96 12.19
N ALA A 77 7.79 6.12 12.92
CA ALA A 77 6.67 6.94 12.46
C ALA A 77 7.08 8.42 12.32
N SER A 78 7.83 8.96 13.29
CA SER A 78 8.40 10.31 13.21
C SER A 78 9.31 10.47 11.98
N ASP A 79 10.18 9.51 11.72
CA ASP A 79 11.13 9.59 10.62
C ASP A 79 10.45 9.39 9.27
N GLY A 80 9.45 8.51 9.18
CA GLY A 80 8.58 8.37 8.03
C GLY A 80 7.86 9.68 7.70
N LEU A 81 7.24 10.33 8.70
CA LEU A 81 6.57 11.61 8.51
C LEU A 81 7.51 12.68 7.93
N LYS A 82 8.75 12.75 8.41
CA LYS A 82 9.77 13.68 7.86
C LYS A 82 10.12 13.38 6.41
N LYS A 83 10.17 12.09 6.03
CA LYS A 83 10.50 11.66 4.66
C LYS A 83 9.39 11.97 3.66
N VAL A 84 8.13 11.71 4.02
CA VAL A 84 7.01 11.75 3.05
C VAL A 84 6.03 12.90 3.25
N GLY A 85 6.05 13.58 4.40
CA GLY A 85 5.09 14.64 4.74
C GLY A 85 5.18 15.89 3.86
N GLY A 86 6.30 16.10 3.15
CA GLY A 86 6.43 17.20 2.18
C GLY A 86 5.97 16.86 0.76
N ALA A 87 5.69 15.58 0.47
CA ALA A 87 5.46 15.07 -0.89
C ALA A 87 4.01 14.66 -1.16
N SER A 88 3.15 14.68 -0.15
CA SER A 88 1.76 14.22 -0.21
C SER A 88 0.85 15.13 0.60
N GLU A 89 -0.45 15.14 0.27
CA GLU A 89 -1.45 15.88 1.05
C GLU A 89 -1.72 15.23 2.42
N LYS A 90 -1.56 13.90 2.50
CA LYS A 90 -1.82 13.09 3.70
C LYS A 90 -0.80 11.97 3.84
N VAL A 91 -0.49 11.62 5.08
CA VAL A 91 0.45 10.55 5.43
C VAL A 91 -0.27 9.46 6.20
N GLY A 92 -0.06 8.21 5.81
CA GLY A 92 -0.56 7.03 6.51
C GLY A 92 0.56 6.08 6.90
N PHE A 93 0.33 5.32 7.97
CA PHE A 93 1.20 4.24 8.40
C PHE A 93 0.43 2.94 8.42
N VAL A 94 1.04 1.87 7.92
CA VAL A 94 0.47 0.52 7.94
C VAL A 94 1.43 -0.44 8.60
N SER A 95 0.95 -1.18 9.58
CA SER A 95 1.69 -2.28 10.19
C SER A 95 0.89 -3.57 10.12
N LEU A 96 1.57 -4.67 9.77
CA LEU A 96 0.99 -6.01 9.86
C LEU A 96 1.16 -6.65 11.24
N ARG A 97 1.77 -5.93 12.18
CA ARG A 97 1.94 -6.39 13.56
C ARG A 97 1.56 -5.25 14.51
N GLY A 98 0.32 -5.29 14.96
CA GLY A 98 -0.26 -4.25 15.82
C GLY A 98 -0.55 -2.95 15.06
N ARG A 99 -1.15 -1.99 15.77
CA ARG A 99 -1.48 -0.67 15.21
C ARG A 99 -0.28 0.28 15.36
N PRO A 100 0.08 1.06 14.32
CA PRO A 100 1.09 2.11 14.43
C PRO A 100 0.71 3.16 15.48
N PRO A 101 1.68 3.86 16.09
CA PRO A 101 1.41 4.92 17.04
C PRO A 101 0.65 6.07 16.37
N ASP A 102 -0.41 6.54 17.03
CA ASP A 102 -1.17 7.70 16.56
C ASP A 102 -0.37 9.01 16.76
N GLY A 103 -0.79 10.07 16.06
CA GLY A 103 -0.21 11.42 16.18
C GLY A 103 1.01 11.69 15.29
N TYR A 104 1.43 10.73 14.48
CA TYR A 104 2.55 10.86 13.52
C TYR A 104 2.11 10.92 12.06
N GLY A 105 0.82 10.73 11.77
CA GLY A 105 0.24 10.83 10.42
C GLY A 105 -1.28 11.00 10.50
N ASP A 106 -1.91 11.17 9.34
CA ASP A 106 -3.36 11.28 9.20
C ASP A 106 -4.09 9.95 9.42
N LEU A 107 -3.38 8.83 9.28
CA LEU A 107 -3.96 7.49 9.43
C LEU A 107 -2.94 6.47 9.96
N SER A 108 -3.38 5.64 10.90
CA SER A 108 -2.65 4.49 11.42
C SER A 108 -3.49 3.24 11.25
N LEU A 109 -3.01 2.27 10.46
CA LEU A 109 -3.72 1.04 10.14
C LEU A 109 -2.96 -0.16 10.69
N GLY A 110 -3.62 -0.94 11.55
CA GLY A 110 -3.16 -2.25 12.00
C GLY A 110 -3.87 -3.41 11.27
N PRO A 111 -3.56 -4.66 11.63
CA PRO A 111 -4.11 -5.85 10.99
C PRO A 111 -5.64 -5.87 10.91
N GLU A 112 -6.34 -5.49 11.97
CA GLU A 112 -7.79 -5.49 12.04
C GLU A 112 -8.42 -4.40 11.16
N ASP A 113 -7.72 -3.28 10.94
CA ASP A 113 -8.15 -2.26 9.98
C ASP A 113 -8.01 -2.79 8.54
N LEU A 114 -6.92 -3.49 8.22
CA LEU A 114 -6.67 -4.07 6.90
C LEU A 114 -7.70 -5.14 6.54
N ILE A 115 -8.07 -6.01 7.49
CA ILE A 115 -9.14 -7.00 7.29
C ILE A 115 -10.46 -6.29 6.97
N ARG A 116 -10.83 -5.26 7.72
CA ARG A 116 -12.07 -4.49 7.49
C ARG A 116 -12.07 -3.81 6.12
N ILE A 117 -10.95 -3.23 5.71
CA ILE A 117 -10.78 -2.64 4.37
C ILE A 117 -10.98 -3.70 3.29
N ALA A 118 -10.35 -4.87 3.43
CA ALA A 118 -10.47 -5.96 2.47
C ALA A 118 -11.92 -6.48 2.36
N GLU A 119 -12.60 -6.66 3.49
CA GLU A 119 -14.02 -7.05 3.51
C GLU A 119 -14.92 -6.02 2.82
N GLU A 120 -14.67 -4.73 3.05
CA GLU A 120 -15.44 -3.66 2.44
C GLU A 120 -15.24 -3.63 0.92
N LEU A 121 -13.99 -3.76 0.46
CA LEU A 121 -13.67 -3.84 -0.97
C LEU A 121 -14.32 -5.04 -1.63
N SER A 122 -14.28 -6.21 -0.98
CA SER A 122 -14.90 -7.44 -1.50
C SER A 122 -16.42 -7.27 -1.67
N LYS A 123 -17.10 -6.66 -0.68
CA LYS A 123 -18.55 -6.38 -0.77
C LYS A 123 -18.88 -5.45 -1.93
N ARG A 124 -18.07 -4.41 -2.18
CA ARG A 124 -18.26 -3.48 -3.30
C ARG A 124 -18.18 -4.22 -4.64
N GLU A 125 -17.21 -5.12 -4.82
CA GLU A 125 -17.05 -5.89 -6.05
C GLU A 125 -18.23 -6.84 -6.32
N VAL A 126 -18.78 -7.46 -5.27
CA VAL A 126 -19.98 -8.31 -5.40
C VAL A 126 -21.17 -7.50 -5.89
N ILE A 127 -21.36 -6.28 -5.37
CA ILE A 127 -22.44 -5.39 -5.80
C ILE A 127 -22.28 -4.98 -7.27
N PHE A 128 -21.08 -4.55 -7.69
CA PHE A 128 -20.81 -4.19 -9.09
C PHE A 128 -20.98 -5.38 -10.07
N SER A 129 -20.78 -6.60 -9.59
CA SER A 129 -20.97 -7.82 -10.40
C SER A 129 -22.45 -8.19 -10.58
N GLN A 130 -23.36 -7.68 -9.74
CA GLN A 130 -24.80 -7.93 -9.88
C GLN A 130 -25.52 -6.84 -10.69
N ASP A 131 -25.00 -5.62 -10.74
CA ASP A 131 -25.61 -4.50 -11.48
C ASP A 131 -25.16 -4.39 -12.95
N GLY A 132 -24.16 -5.17 -13.38
CA GLY A 132 -23.60 -5.16 -14.75
C GLY A 132 -24.13 -6.24 -15.70
N GLY A 133 -25.12 -7.03 -15.29
CA GLY A 133 -25.73 -8.10 -16.09
C GLY A 133 -27.13 -7.73 -16.58
N GLY A 134 -27.22 -6.87 -17.60
CA GLY A 134 -28.47 -6.49 -18.28
C GLY A 134 -28.22 -6.05 -19.70
#